data_AF-A0A3B1CB61-F1
#
_entry.id   AF-A0A3B1CB61-F1
#
_cell.length_a   1.000
_cell.length_b   1.000
_cell.length_c   1.000
_cell.angle_alpha   90.00
_cell.angle_beta   90.00
_cell.angle_gamma   90.00
#
_symmetry.space_group_name_H-M   'P 1'
#
loop_
_entity.id
_entity.type
_entity.pdbx_description
1 polymer ?
#
loop_
_entity_poly.entity_id
_entity_poly.type
_entity_poly.pdbx_seq_one_letter_code
_entity_poly.pdbx_strand_id
1 'polypeptide(L)'
;MKKLTMLLSLVLITVISASSVWGKDIIEDAKTLKGVNKAYIRADGLACYFCAYGLERFFRKSGKVAAYDMNMKEGVVEITFIKGKPLMVVGELHQIVYDAGYTPRETSYELVGKLEKSGVEYLFHPEGTGQSFPFKSVSALTIDPAKLIGKTVTLKTRAEKYQGNSMALQPISIETAN
;
A
#
# COMPACT_ATOMS: atom_id res chain seq x y z
N MET A 1 -20.33 63.72 -6.09
CA MET A 1 -20.41 62.98 -4.82
C MET A 1 -21.24 61.72 -5.03
N LYS A 2 -20.83 60.63 -4.38
CA LYS A 2 -21.44 59.29 -4.28
C LYS A 2 -21.22 58.31 -5.44
N LYS A 3 -20.21 57.47 -5.21
CA LYS A 3 -19.91 56.17 -5.80
C LYS A 3 -21.10 55.22 -5.57
N LEU A 4 -21.49 54.43 -6.57
CA LEU A 4 -22.36 53.28 -6.39
C LEU A 4 -21.67 52.03 -6.97
N THR A 5 -20.97 51.34 -6.06
CA THR A 5 -20.41 49.98 -6.14
C THR A 5 -21.48 48.97 -6.58
N MET A 6 -21.32 48.25 -7.69
CA MET A 6 -20.59 46.97 -7.80
C MET A 6 -21.08 45.91 -6.79
N LEU A 7 -21.94 45.01 -7.25
CA LEU A 7 -22.22 43.70 -6.62
C LEU A 7 -22.31 42.68 -7.76
N LEU A 8 -21.14 42.21 -8.18
CA LEU A 8 -20.98 41.05 -9.06
C LEU A 8 -21.05 39.82 -8.14
N SER A 9 -22.18 39.14 -8.15
CA SER A 9 -22.41 37.88 -7.43
C SER A 9 -21.52 36.78 -8.01
N LEU A 10 -20.32 36.66 -7.46
CA LEU A 10 -19.41 35.55 -7.72
C LEU A 10 -19.96 34.32 -6.97
N VAL A 11 -20.70 33.48 -7.69
CA VAL A 11 -21.09 32.14 -7.23
C VAL A 11 -19.81 31.33 -7.10
N LEU A 12 -19.31 31.19 -5.88
CA LEU A 12 -18.19 30.33 -5.54
C LEU A 12 -18.67 28.88 -5.65
N ILE A 13 -18.52 28.27 -6.82
CA ILE A 13 -18.68 26.83 -7.00
C ILE A 13 -17.53 26.17 -6.22
N THR A 14 -17.79 25.84 -4.96
CA THR A 14 -16.89 24.99 -4.18
C THR A 14 -16.90 23.61 -4.82
N VAL A 15 -15.81 23.30 -5.52
CA VAL A 15 -15.51 21.96 -6.01
C VAL A 15 -15.43 21.05 -4.79
N ILE A 16 -16.49 20.27 -4.55
CA ILE A 16 -16.47 19.15 -3.62
C ILE A 16 -15.65 18.07 -4.31
N SER A 17 -14.33 18.09 -4.14
CA SER A 17 -13.51 16.94 -4.47
C SER A 17 -13.88 15.84 -3.49
N ALA A 18 -14.59 14.82 -3.99
CA ALA A 18 -14.88 13.59 -3.28
C ALA A 18 -13.57 12.85 -2.97
N SER A 19 -12.89 13.22 -1.90
CA SER A 19 -11.85 12.39 -1.33
C SER A 19 -12.53 11.26 -0.58
N SER A 20 -12.49 10.06 -1.14
CA SER A 20 -12.75 8.79 -0.47
C SER A 20 -11.74 8.60 0.68
N VAL A 21 -11.94 9.35 1.77
CA VAL A 21 -11.15 9.26 3.01
C VAL A 21 -11.82 8.23 3.90
N TRP A 22 -11.57 6.94 3.64
CA TRP A 22 -12.01 5.85 4.52
C TRP A 22 -10.83 5.18 5.24
N GLY A 23 -9.58 5.57 4.93
CA GLY A 23 -8.41 5.16 5.69
C GLY A 23 -8.25 5.92 7.00
N LYS A 24 -8.11 5.19 8.10
CA LYS A 24 -7.82 5.75 9.43
C LYS A 24 -6.32 5.95 9.60
N ASP A 25 -5.94 7.19 9.89
CA ASP A 25 -4.55 7.57 10.12
C ASP A 25 -4.06 7.08 11.48
N ILE A 26 -2.89 6.43 11.46
CA ILE A 26 -2.28 5.83 12.66
C ILE A 26 -1.22 6.77 13.26
N ILE A 27 -0.67 7.69 12.47
CA ILE A 27 0.38 8.62 12.91
C ILE A 27 -0.12 10.07 12.79
N GLU A 28 0.33 10.95 13.68
CA GLU A 28 -0.13 12.35 13.74
C GLU A 28 0.22 13.13 12.45
N ASP A 29 1.38 12.85 11.85
CA ASP A 29 1.85 13.49 10.62
C ASP A 29 1.60 12.64 9.36
N ALA A 30 0.49 11.89 9.31
CA ALA A 30 0.21 10.96 8.21
C ALA A 30 0.23 11.63 6.83
N LYS A 31 -0.12 12.92 6.72
CA LYS A 31 -0.09 13.65 5.45
C LYS A 31 1.30 13.71 4.80
N THR A 32 2.37 13.77 5.58
CA THR A 32 3.76 13.86 5.10
C THR A 32 4.48 12.52 5.13
N LEU A 33 4.05 11.62 6.02
CA LEU A 33 4.72 10.35 6.29
C LEU A 33 4.05 9.14 5.60
N LYS A 34 2.85 9.28 5.03
CA LYS A 34 2.25 8.24 4.18
C LYS A 34 3.16 7.95 2.98
N GLY A 35 3.54 6.70 2.83
CA GLY A 35 4.24 6.19 1.65
C GLY A 35 3.29 5.88 0.51
N VAL A 36 3.89 5.49 -0.61
CA VAL A 36 3.18 5.06 -1.85
C VAL A 36 2.93 3.55 -1.88
N ASN A 37 3.60 2.79 -1.01
CA ASN A 37 3.50 1.34 -0.96
C ASN A 37 2.35 0.91 -0.02
N LYS A 38 1.61 -0.12 -0.45
CA LYS A 38 0.48 -0.69 0.28
C LYS A 38 0.57 -2.20 0.37
N ALA A 39 -0.05 -2.76 1.40
CA ALA A 39 -0.35 -4.19 1.45
C ALA A 39 -1.83 -4.42 1.74
N TYR A 40 -2.32 -5.55 1.25
CA TYR A 40 -3.70 -5.99 1.37
C TYR A 40 -3.67 -7.39 1.95
N ILE A 41 -4.33 -7.57 3.08
CA ILE A 41 -4.36 -8.86 3.78
C ILE A 41 -5.81 -9.28 3.87
N ARG A 42 -6.15 -10.41 3.24
CA ARG A 42 -7.43 -11.05 3.53
C ARG A 42 -7.35 -11.68 4.92
N ALA A 43 -8.37 -11.47 5.74
CA ALA A 43 -8.45 -12.05 7.06
C ALA A 43 -9.88 -12.53 7.36
N ASP A 44 -9.99 -13.75 7.87
CA ASP A 44 -11.26 -14.25 8.38
C ASP A 44 -11.49 -13.71 9.80
N GLY A 45 -12.76 -13.45 10.14
CA GLY A 45 -13.15 -12.91 11.45
C GLY A 45 -13.34 -11.40 11.50
N LEU A 46 -13.18 -10.67 10.38
CA LEU A 46 -13.47 -9.24 10.24
C LEU A 46 -14.99 -8.93 10.23
N ALA A 47 -15.74 -9.50 11.19
CA ALA A 47 -17.20 -9.41 11.24
C ALA A 47 -17.72 -8.19 12.03
N CYS A 48 -16.87 -7.47 12.78
CA CYS A 48 -17.28 -6.37 13.64
C CYS A 48 -16.26 -5.22 13.66
N TYR A 49 -16.74 -3.98 13.46
CA TYR A 49 -15.93 -2.76 13.48
C TYR A 49 -15.24 -2.50 14.82
N PHE A 50 -15.87 -2.90 15.93
CA PHE A 50 -15.27 -2.74 17.25
C PHE A 50 -14.10 -3.70 17.49
N CYS A 51 -14.09 -4.89 16.86
CA CYS A 51 -12.96 -5.81 16.98
C CYS A 51 -11.70 -5.25 16.31
N ALA A 52 -11.86 -4.38 15.31
CA ALA A 52 -10.76 -3.85 14.52
C ALA A 52 -9.81 -2.90 15.27
N TYR A 53 -10.22 -2.38 16.43
CA TYR A 53 -9.32 -1.61 17.29
C TYR A 53 -8.07 -2.41 17.72
N GLY A 54 -8.17 -3.74 17.77
CA GLY A 54 -7.03 -4.63 18.00
C GLY A 54 -5.93 -4.42 16.95
N LEU A 55 -6.29 -4.43 15.66
CA LEU A 55 -5.34 -4.26 14.55
C LEU A 55 -4.59 -2.93 14.63
N GLU A 56 -5.31 -1.82 14.89
CA GLU A 56 -4.67 -0.50 15.00
C GLU A 56 -3.55 -0.50 16.04
N ARG A 57 -3.79 -1.10 17.21
CA ARG A 57 -2.80 -1.15 18.29
C ARG A 57 -1.53 -1.89 17.86
N PHE A 58 -1.65 -3.00 17.14
CA PHE A 58 -0.48 -3.75 16.67
C PHE A 58 0.22 -3.06 15.51
N PHE A 59 -0.53 -2.43 14.59
CA PHE A 59 0.06 -1.60 13.53
C PHE A 59 0.84 -0.41 14.08
N ARG A 60 0.33 0.29 15.12
CA ARG A 60 1.07 1.34 15.84
C ARG A 60 2.40 0.82 16.38
N LYS A 61 2.36 -0.33 17.07
CA LYS A 61 3.56 -0.94 17.67
C LYS A 61 4.61 -1.34 16.62
N SER A 62 4.21 -1.65 15.39
CA SER A 62 5.17 -1.98 14.32
C SER A 62 6.08 -0.81 13.94
N GLY A 63 5.63 0.44 14.12
CA GLY A 63 6.35 1.63 13.67
C GLY A 63 6.55 1.71 12.14
N LYS A 64 5.82 0.91 11.35
CA LYS A 64 5.94 0.81 9.88
C LYS A 64 4.67 1.20 9.13
N VAL A 65 3.52 1.32 9.80
CA VAL A 65 2.22 1.62 9.18
C VAL A 65 1.79 3.06 9.44
N ALA A 66 1.46 3.78 8.38
CA ALA A 66 0.99 5.16 8.44
C ALA A 66 -0.54 5.25 8.57
N ALA A 67 -1.25 4.38 7.87
CA ALA A 67 -2.70 4.32 7.85
C ALA A 67 -3.18 2.90 7.53
N TYR A 68 -4.41 2.61 7.90
CA TYR A 68 -5.09 1.37 7.52
C TYR A 68 -6.56 1.62 7.19
N ASP A 69 -7.13 0.76 6.37
CA ASP A 69 -8.56 0.68 6.09
C ASP A 69 -8.99 -0.79 6.10
N MET A 70 -10.28 -1.05 6.28
CA MET A 70 -10.83 -2.39 6.24
C MET A 70 -12.09 -2.43 5.42
N ASN A 71 -12.06 -3.26 4.38
CA ASN A 71 -13.24 -3.66 3.67
C ASN A 71 -13.80 -4.93 4.32
N MET A 72 -14.77 -4.78 5.22
CA MET A 72 -15.39 -5.92 5.92
C MET A 72 -16.19 -6.83 4.98
N LYS A 73 -16.76 -6.27 3.91
CA LYS A 73 -17.51 -7.04 2.93
C LYS A 73 -16.60 -8.02 2.19
N GLU A 74 -15.38 -7.59 1.89
CA GLU A 74 -14.37 -8.41 1.21
C GLU A 74 -13.45 -9.16 2.18
N GLY A 75 -13.52 -8.84 3.48
CA GLY A 75 -12.63 -9.37 4.50
C GLY A 75 -11.17 -8.97 4.27
N VAL A 76 -10.92 -7.75 3.78
CA VAL A 76 -9.58 -7.25 3.43
C VAL A 76 -9.18 -6.08 4.32
N VAL A 77 -7.97 -6.14 4.87
CA VAL A 77 -7.30 -5.02 5.52
C VAL A 77 -6.31 -4.40 4.53
N GLU A 78 -6.51 -3.14 4.18
CA GLU A 78 -5.54 -2.31 3.46
C GLU A 78 -4.64 -1.61 4.48
N ILE A 79 -3.33 -1.65 4.25
CA ILE A 79 -2.37 -0.86 5.02
C ILE A 79 -1.54 0.00 4.08
N THR A 80 -1.29 1.24 4.50
CA THR A 80 -0.35 2.15 3.86
C THR A 80 0.92 2.22 4.70
N PHE A 81 2.07 1.92 4.10
CA PHE A 81 3.35 1.96 4.81
C PHE A 81 3.84 3.39 5.03
N ILE A 82 4.69 3.58 6.04
CA ILE A 82 5.39 4.85 6.26
C ILE A 82 6.48 5.03 5.21
N LYS A 83 6.55 6.22 4.62
CA LYS A 83 7.62 6.62 3.69
C LYS A 83 8.99 6.47 4.36
N GLY A 84 9.96 5.90 3.66
CA GLY A 84 11.33 5.78 4.19
C GLY A 84 11.53 4.57 5.12
N LYS A 85 10.48 3.80 5.43
CA LYS A 85 10.57 2.61 6.29
C LYS A 85 10.58 1.33 5.45
N PRO A 86 11.24 0.27 5.93
CA PRO A 86 11.14 -1.03 5.29
C PRO A 86 9.71 -1.56 5.36
N LEU A 87 9.28 -2.22 4.29
CA LEU A 87 8.04 -2.99 4.23
C LEU A 87 8.06 -4.13 5.25
N MET A 88 6.87 -4.52 5.68
CA MET A 88 6.68 -5.78 6.42
C MET A 88 6.59 -6.93 5.43
N VAL A 89 7.29 -8.03 5.72
CA VAL A 89 7.14 -9.27 4.97
C VAL A 89 5.87 -10.00 5.40
N VAL A 90 5.41 -10.96 4.60
CA VAL A 90 4.14 -11.70 4.81
C VAL A 90 4.04 -12.26 6.23
N GLY A 91 5.12 -12.83 6.76
CA GLY A 91 5.13 -13.40 8.12
C GLY A 91 4.88 -12.37 9.22
N GLU A 92 5.46 -11.17 9.10
CA GLU A 92 5.25 -10.08 10.07
C GLU A 92 3.79 -9.59 10.04
N LEU A 93 3.22 -9.42 8.84
CA LEU A 93 1.83 -9.03 8.67
C LEU A 93 0.87 -10.08 9.21
N HIS A 94 1.12 -11.36 8.90
CA HIS A 94 0.30 -12.47 9.38
C HIS A 94 0.35 -12.58 10.90
N GLN A 95 1.52 -12.39 11.50
CA GLN A 95 1.64 -12.40 12.96
C GLN A 95 0.84 -11.26 13.60
N ILE A 96 0.92 -10.04 13.06
CA ILE A 96 0.15 -8.90 13.57
C ILE A 96 -1.36 -9.17 13.49
N VAL A 97 -1.83 -9.69 12.36
CA VAL A 97 -3.25 -10.01 12.14
C VAL A 97 -3.70 -11.13 13.08
N TYR A 98 -2.86 -12.14 13.28
CA TYR A 98 -3.11 -13.23 14.21
C TYR A 98 -3.18 -12.75 15.67
N ASP A 99 -2.22 -11.94 16.10
CA ASP A 99 -2.16 -11.38 17.45
C ASP A 99 -3.34 -10.43 17.74
N ALA A 100 -3.90 -9.82 16.68
CA ALA A 100 -5.12 -9.03 16.75
C ALA A 100 -6.40 -9.87 16.83
N GLY A 101 -6.31 -11.20 16.79
CA GLY A 101 -7.43 -12.14 16.96
C GLY A 101 -8.10 -12.57 15.65
N TYR A 102 -7.44 -12.39 14.51
CA TYR A 102 -7.97 -12.73 13.18
C TYR A 102 -7.18 -13.88 12.54
N THR A 103 -7.78 -14.55 11.55
CA THR A 103 -7.05 -15.57 10.79
C THR A 103 -6.51 -14.96 9.49
N PRO A 104 -5.20 -14.68 9.36
CA PRO A 104 -4.64 -14.16 8.12
C PRO A 104 -4.73 -15.19 7.00
N ARG A 105 -4.93 -14.70 5.78
CA ARG A 105 -5.01 -15.51 4.57
C ARG A 105 -4.07 -14.96 3.51
N GLU A 106 -4.54 -14.75 2.28
CA GLU A 106 -3.67 -14.28 1.22
C GLU A 106 -3.26 -12.82 1.45
N THR A 107 -2.02 -12.51 1.09
CA THR A 107 -1.49 -11.15 1.14
C THR A 107 -1.00 -10.75 -0.23
N SER A 108 -1.45 -9.58 -0.67
CA SER A 108 -0.94 -8.91 -1.86
C SER A 108 -0.39 -7.53 -1.50
N TYR A 109 0.37 -6.97 -2.42
CA TYR A 109 0.99 -5.66 -2.29
C TYR A 109 0.73 -4.86 -3.55
N GLU A 110 0.60 -3.55 -3.36
CA GLU A 110 0.72 -2.57 -4.43
C GLU A 110 1.97 -1.74 -4.13
N LEU A 111 3.01 -1.95 -4.94
CA LEU A 111 4.34 -1.40 -4.70
C LEU A 111 4.70 -0.46 -5.84
N VAL A 112 5.19 0.73 -5.49
CA VAL A 112 5.78 1.65 -6.46
C VAL A 112 7.29 1.52 -6.35
N GLY A 113 7.97 1.36 -7.48
CA GLY A 113 9.40 1.11 -7.46
C GLY A 113 10.00 0.93 -8.83
N LYS A 114 11.21 0.36 -8.85
CA LYS A 114 11.97 0.12 -10.09
C LYS A 114 12.33 -1.34 -10.22
N LEU A 115 12.39 -1.80 -11.46
CA LEU A 115 12.89 -3.11 -11.81
C LEU A 115 14.36 -3.01 -12.24
N GLU A 116 15.19 -3.89 -11.70
CA GLU A 116 16.60 -4.05 -12.07
C GLU A 116 16.86 -5.49 -12.51
N LYS A 117 17.75 -5.67 -13.48
CA LYS A 117 18.18 -7.01 -13.92
C LYS A 117 19.43 -7.42 -13.15
N SER A 118 19.35 -8.53 -12.42
CA SER A 118 20.48 -9.12 -11.68
C SER A 118 20.78 -10.51 -12.24
N GLY A 119 21.71 -10.57 -13.20
CA GLY A 119 22.03 -11.81 -13.93
C GLY A 119 20.85 -12.27 -14.79
N VAL A 120 20.27 -13.43 -14.44
CA VAL A 120 19.10 -14.01 -15.12
C VAL A 120 17.77 -13.67 -14.45
N GLU A 121 17.81 -13.10 -13.25
CA GLU A 121 16.63 -12.74 -12.48
C GLU A 121 16.38 -11.23 -12.51
N TYR A 122 15.15 -10.84 -12.17
CA TYR A 122 14.79 -9.46 -11.94
C TYR A 122 14.63 -9.21 -10.45
N LEU A 123 15.11 -8.06 -9.99
CA LEU A 123 14.89 -7.56 -8.65
C LEU A 123 13.96 -6.35 -8.74
N PHE A 124 12.99 -6.30 -7.82
CA PHE A 124 12.14 -5.15 -7.65
C PHE A 124 12.59 -4.37 -6.42
N HIS A 125 12.78 -3.06 -6.59
CA HIS A 125 13.22 -2.14 -5.56
C HIS A 125 12.08 -1.18 -5.23
N PRO A 126 11.28 -1.42 -4.17
CA PRO A 126 10.22 -0.52 -3.79
C PRO A 126 10.78 0.81 -3.30
N GLU A 127 10.15 1.89 -3.73
CA GLU A 127 10.59 3.25 -3.51
C GLU A 127 10.70 3.58 -2.01
N GLY A 128 11.86 4.11 -1.61
CA GLY A 128 12.08 4.61 -0.26
C GLY A 128 12.18 3.54 0.82
N THR A 129 12.21 2.25 0.47
CA THR A 129 12.25 1.16 1.47
C THR A 129 13.66 0.67 1.78
N GLY A 130 14.60 0.88 0.86
CA GLY A 130 15.94 0.29 0.92
C GLY A 130 15.95 -1.24 0.74
N GLN A 131 14.83 -1.85 0.37
CA GLN A 131 14.70 -3.29 0.16
C GLN A 131 14.70 -3.65 -1.33
N SER A 132 15.05 -4.90 -1.59
CA SER A 132 15.07 -5.49 -2.92
C SER A 132 14.44 -6.88 -2.83
N PHE A 133 13.49 -7.19 -3.70
CA PHE A 133 12.77 -8.46 -3.68
C PHE A 133 12.93 -9.19 -5.01
N PRO A 134 13.21 -10.51 -5.00
CA PRO A 134 13.20 -11.31 -6.21
C PRO A 134 11.84 -11.24 -6.89
N PHE A 135 11.86 -10.96 -8.19
CA PHE A 135 10.69 -10.86 -9.03
C PHE A 135 10.52 -12.16 -9.81
N LYS A 136 9.66 -13.05 -9.30
CA LYS A 136 9.45 -14.38 -9.88
C LYS A 136 8.46 -14.30 -11.03
N SER A 137 8.73 -15.06 -12.09
CA SER A 137 7.79 -15.32 -13.20
C SER A 137 7.33 -14.07 -13.95
N VAL A 138 8.10 -13.70 -14.96
CA VAL A 138 7.76 -12.65 -15.92
C VAL A 138 6.79 -13.10 -17.03
N SER A 139 6.53 -14.41 -17.13
CA SER A 139 5.63 -14.98 -18.16
C SER A 139 4.15 -14.67 -17.93
N ALA A 140 3.76 -14.30 -16.71
CA ALA A 140 2.41 -13.87 -16.39
C ALA A 140 2.12 -12.42 -16.82
N LEU A 141 3.16 -11.66 -17.19
CA LEU A 141 3.02 -10.27 -17.59
C LEU A 141 2.75 -10.17 -19.10
N THR A 142 1.83 -9.28 -19.46
CA THR A 142 1.58 -8.89 -20.85
C THR A 142 2.66 -7.98 -21.42
N ILE A 143 3.56 -7.45 -20.57
CA ILE A 143 4.62 -6.51 -20.93
C ILE A 143 5.98 -7.16 -20.73
N ASP A 144 6.86 -7.03 -21.71
CA ASP A 144 8.27 -7.42 -21.61
C ASP A 144 8.96 -6.63 -20.49
N PRO A 145 9.41 -7.29 -19.41
CA PRO A 145 10.04 -6.64 -18.25
C PRO A 145 11.29 -5.84 -18.61
N ALA A 146 12.00 -6.22 -19.68
CA ALA A 146 13.17 -5.48 -20.14
C ALA A 146 12.81 -4.03 -20.54
N LYS A 147 11.58 -3.78 -20.99
CA LYS A 147 11.07 -2.45 -21.36
C LYS A 147 10.69 -1.57 -20.16
N LEU A 148 10.66 -2.17 -18.97
CA LEU A 148 10.33 -1.51 -17.70
C LEU A 148 11.57 -1.14 -16.89
N ILE A 149 12.75 -1.69 -17.23
CA ILE A 149 14.01 -1.36 -16.57
C ILE A 149 14.26 0.16 -16.63
N GLY A 150 14.63 0.73 -15.49
CA GLY A 150 14.92 2.16 -15.34
C GLY A 150 13.69 3.06 -15.20
N LYS A 151 12.48 2.54 -15.44
CA LYS A 151 11.22 3.27 -15.22
C LYS A 151 10.70 3.02 -13.81
N THR A 152 9.98 4.02 -13.29
CA THR A 152 9.14 3.82 -12.11
C THR A 152 7.85 3.13 -12.53
N VAL A 153 7.48 2.08 -11.81
CA VAL A 153 6.31 1.25 -12.11
C VAL A 153 5.49 1.02 -10.85
N THR A 154 4.19 0.85 -11.04
CA THR A 154 3.28 0.34 -10.01
C THR A 154 3.10 -1.16 -10.25
N LEU A 155 3.46 -1.96 -9.25
CA LEU A 155 3.42 -3.40 -9.26
C LEU A 155 2.35 -3.89 -8.29
N LYS A 156 1.32 -4.56 -8.80
CA LYS A 156 0.42 -5.37 -7.98
C LYS A 156 0.93 -6.80 -7.95
N THR A 157 1.15 -7.36 -6.78
CA THR A 157 1.85 -8.63 -6.63
C THR A 157 1.30 -9.43 -5.46
N ARG A 158 1.32 -10.76 -5.55
CA ARG A 158 1.31 -11.62 -4.37
C ARG A 158 2.74 -11.69 -3.83
N ALA A 159 2.88 -11.94 -2.53
CA ALA A 159 4.19 -12.24 -1.96
C ALA A 159 4.16 -13.61 -1.33
N GLU A 160 5.23 -14.35 -1.51
CA GLU A 160 5.45 -15.63 -0.86
C GLU A 160 6.68 -15.55 0.02
N LYS A 161 6.68 -16.33 1.10
CA LYS A 161 7.86 -16.48 1.96
C LYS A 161 9.03 -16.98 1.09
N TYR A 162 10.15 -16.29 1.20
CA TYR A 162 11.37 -16.61 0.46
C TYR A 162 12.54 -16.57 1.44
N GLN A 163 13.37 -17.61 1.41
CA GLN A 163 14.60 -17.81 2.20
C GLN A 163 14.77 -16.89 3.43
N GLY A 164 14.59 -17.46 4.63
CA GLY A 164 14.68 -16.69 5.88
C GLY A 164 13.50 -15.74 6.07
N ASN A 165 13.79 -14.47 6.38
CA ASN A 165 12.81 -13.41 6.61
C ASN A 165 12.60 -12.50 5.38
N SER A 166 12.74 -13.06 4.17
CA SER A 166 12.52 -12.33 2.91
C SER A 166 11.23 -12.79 2.22
N MET A 167 10.86 -12.11 1.15
CA MET A 167 9.74 -12.49 0.31
C MET A 167 10.10 -12.37 -1.17
N ALA A 168 9.50 -13.23 -1.97
CA ALA A 168 9.56 -13.14 -3.42
C ALA A 168 8.22 -12.65 -3.95
N LEU A 169 8.28 -11.79 -4.97
CA LEU A 169 7.13 -11.17 -5.58
C LEU A 169 6.66 -12.00 -6.77
N GLN A 170 5.38 -12.34 -6.78
CA GLN A 170 4.68 -12.95 -7.91
C GLN A 170 3.73 -11.92 -8.52
N PRO A 171 4.08 -11.34 -9.69
CA PRO A 171 3.31 -10.25 -10.27
C PRO A 171 1.90 -10.69 -10.66
N ILE A 172 0.94 -9.84 -10.34
CA ILE A 172 -0.44 -9.91 -10.83
C ILE A 172 -0.59 -8.96 -12.01
N SER A 173 -0.07 -7.74 -11.88
CA SER A 173 -0.01 -6.73 -12.96
C SER A 173 1.12 -5.74 -12.69
N ILE A 174 1.63 -5.13 -13.76
CA ILE A 174 2.67 -4.11 -13.69
C ILE A 174 2.38 -3.03 -14.72
N GLU A 175 2.45 -1.78 -14.30
CA GLU A 175 2.13 -0.62 -15.13
C GLU A 175 3.19 0.48 -14.89
N THR A 176 3.48 1.29 -15.90
CA THR A 176 4.37 2.45 -15.69
C THR A 176 3.63 3.46 -14.83
N ALA A 177 4.28 3.95 -13.77
CA ALA A 177 3.70 5.01 -12.96
C ALA A 177 3.65 6.30 -13.79
N ASN A 178 2.46 6.91 -13.91
CA ASN A 178 2.26 8.19 -14.61
C ASN A 178 2.83 9.37 -13.81
#